data_AF-A0AB33CQH6-F1
#
_entry.id   AF-A0AB33CQH6-F1
#
_cell.length_a   1.000
_cell.length_b   1.000
_cell.length_c   1.000
_cell.angle_alpha   90.00
_cell.angle_beta   90.00
_cell.angle_gamma   90.00
#
_symmetry.space_group_name_H-M   'P 1'
#
loop_
_entity.id
_entity.type
_entity.pdbx_description
1 polymer ?
#
loop_
_entity_poly.entity_id
_entity_poly.type
_entity_poly.pdbx_seq_one_letter_code
_entity_poly.pdbx_strand_id
1 'polypeptide(L)'
;MKKIILALAGLAVLAGCAKQNAELREQDLRRSSFFKTERRINMDFVSIQRALFKHQAECGKAAVFKMEPGQASYGTLRYELEPGAGWDNSILIDLTLMQKGWVDAKVYSYRADVKKEIKEIFTSIRAPGVCNPDDAPKEVLPEDDFVPVAPL
;
A
#
# COMPACT_ATOMS: atom_id res chain seq x y z
N MET A 1 -44.77 -16.24 56.76
CA MET A 1 -45.37 -16.30 55.40
C MET A 1 -45.52 -14.90 54.86
N LYS A 2 -45.16 -14.68 53.58
CA LYS A 2 -45.68 -13.67 52.61
C LYS A 2 -44.56 -12.90 51.86
N LYS A 3 -44.29 -13.43 50.66
CA LYS A 3 -43.97 -12.76 49.38
C LYS A 3 -42.55 -12.23 49.15
N ILE A 4 -41.69 -13.13 48.67
CA ILE A 4 -40.58 -12.84 47.78
C ILE A 4 -41.16 -12.69 46.36
N ILE A 5 -41.25 -11.50 45.79
CA ILE A 5 -41.37 -11.35 44.33
C ILE A 5 -40.76 -10.01 43.87
N LEU A 6 -40.00 -10.11 42.78
CA LEU A 6 -39.62 -9.07 41.80
C LEU A 6 -38.45 -8.15 42.13
N ALA A 7 -37.29 -8.46 41.54
CA ALA A 7 -36.58 -7.55 40.64
C ALA A 7 -35.35 -8.26 40.02
N LEU A 8 -35.60 -9.21 39.11
CA LEU A 8 -34.55 -9.81 38.26
C LEU A 8 -34.95 -9.62 36.79
N ALA A 9 -35.02 -8.37 36.35
CA ALA A 9 -35.24 -8.02 34.95
C ALA A 9 -34.51 -6.70 34.68
N GLY A 10 -33.20 -6.78 34.43
CA GLY A 10 -32.40 -5.57 34.22
C GLY A 10 -30.95 -5.78 33.80
N LEU A 11 -30.57 -6.94 33.29
CA LEU A 11 -29.21 -7.19 32.77
C LEU A 11 -29.25 -8.01 31.48
N ALA A 12 -29.76 -7.44 30.39
CA ALA A 12 -29.68 -8.11 29.09
C ALA A 12 -29.62 -7.14 27.87
N VAL A 13 -29.14 -5.90 28.03
CA VAL A 13 -29.07 -4.94 26.90
C VAL A 13 -27.68 -4.31 26.72
N LEU A 14 -26.61 -4.98 27.15
CA LEU A 14 -25.23 -4.47 26.95
C LEU A 14 -24.30 -5.42 26.19
N ALA A 15 -24.76 -6.60 25.76
CA ALA A 15 -23.93 -7.54 25.01
C ALA A 15 -23.90 -7.30 23.48
N GLY A 16 -24.41 -6.17 23.00
CA GLY A 16 -24.63 -5.91 21.56
C GLY A 16 -23.61 -5.02 20.85
N CYS A 17 -22.65 -4.38 21.54
CA CYS A 17 -21.78 -3.37 20.93
C CYS A 17 -20.29 -3.74 20.97
N ALA A 18 -19.91 -4.92 20.47
CA ALA A 18 -18.48 -5.19 20.23
C ALA A 18 -18.27 -6.30 19.19
N LYS A 19 -19.00 -6.28 18.06
CA LYS A 19 -18.46 -6.94 16.86
C LYS A 19 -17.59 -5.92 16.12
N GLN A 20 -16.46 -5.57 16.75
CA GLN A 20 -15.37 -4.87 16.09
C GLN A 20 -14.73 -5.88 15.15
N ASN A 21 -15.23 -5.96 13.92
CA ASN A 21 -14.35 -6.38 12.83
C ASN A 21 -13.28 -5.28 12.79
N ALA A 22 -12.12 -5.54 13.40
CA ALA A 22 -11.03 -4.58 13.43
C ALA A 22 -10.66 -4.27 11.97
N GLU A 23 -10.96 -3.06 11.53
CA GLU A 23 -10.58 -2.58 10.20
C GLU A 23 -9.06 -2.62 10.09
N LEU A 24 -8.57 -3.18 8.98
CA LEU A 24 -7.14 -3.31 8.76
C LEU A 24 -6.51 -1.91 8.72
N ARG A 25 -5.44 -1.69 9.49
CA ARG A 25 -4.72 -0.40 9.51
C ARG A 25 -3.51 -0.48 8.58
N GLU A 26 -3.01 0.68 8.16
CA GLU A 26 -1.79 0.78 7.33
C GLU A 26 -0.63 -0.06 7.89
N GLN A 27 -0.34 0.10 9.19
CA GLN A 27 0.73 -0.61 9.88
C GLN A 27 0.55 -2.14 9.90
N ASP A 28 -0.68 -2.64 9.79
CA ASP A 28 -0.94 -4.08 9.74
C ASP A 28 -0.48 -4.70 8.42
N LEU A 29 -0.43 -3.92 7.33
CA LEU A 29 0.07 -4.38 6.04
C LEU A 29 1.58 -4.64 6.04
N ARG A 30 2.36 -4.01 6.91
CA ARG A 30 3.83 -4.18 6.97
C ARG A 30 4.30 -5.52 7.53
N ARG A 31 3.38 -6.45 7.79
CA ARG A 31 3.68 -7.83 8.20
C ARG A 31 4.25 -8.61 7.03
N SER A 32 5.19 -9.53 7.30
CA SER A 32 5.80 -10.39 6.28
C SER A 32 4.78 -11.22 5.50
N SER A 33 3.66 -11.62 6.11
CA SER A 33 2.57 -12.35 5.45
C SER A 33 1.89 -11.57 4.30
N PHE A 34 2.01 -10.25 4.29
CA PHE A 34 1.42 -9.38 3.27
C PHE A 34 2.45 -8.80 2.31
N PHE A 35 3.74 -9.09 2.50
CA PHE A 35 4.80 -8.71 1.58
C PHE A 35 4.59 -9.38 0.21
N LYS A 36 4.79 -8.60 -0.87
CA LYS A 36 4.62 -9.08 -2.24
C LYS A 36 5.91 -9.09 -3.02
N THR A 37 6.67 -7.99 -2.97
CA THR A 37 7.90 -7.82 -3.73
C THR A 37 8.65 -6.61 -3.22
N GLU A 38 9.93 -6.55 -3.58
CA GLU A 38 10.74 -5.35 -3.50
C GLU A 38 11.14 -4.93 -4.92
N ARG A 39 11.34 -3.62 -5.14
CA ARG A 39 11.78 -3.04 -6.41
C ARG A 39 12.73 -1.87 -6.14
N ARG A 40 13.70 -1.69 -7.03
CA ARG A 40 14.49 -0.47 -7.11
C ARG A 40 13.87 0.50 -8.10
N ILE A 41 13.79 1.77 -7.71
CA ILE A 41 13.37 2.88 -8.55
C ILE A 41 14.57 3.80 -8.73
N ASN A 42 15.09 3.92 -9.96
CA ASN A 42 16.29 4.71 -10.27
C ASN A 42 15.98 6.22 -10.43
N MET A 43 15.28 6.80 -9.46
CA MET A 43 14.97 8.23 -9.37
C MET A 43 14.63 8.61 -7.93
N ASP A 44 14.67 9.92 -7.64
CA ASP A 44 14.36 10.46 -6.30
C ASP A 44 12.85 10.62 -6.04
N PHE A 45 12.50 10.97 -4.79
CA PHE A 45 11.11 11.19 -4.39
C PHE A 45 10.39 12.28 -5.19
N VAL A 46 11.10 13.35 -5.55
CA VAL A 46 10.52 14.46 -6.32
C VAL A 46 10.13 13.98 -7.72
N SER A 47 10.98 13.18 -8.35
CA SER A 47 10.72 12.60 -9.66
C SER A 47 9.58 11.59 -9.63
N ILE A 48 9.53 10.74 -8.59
CA ILE A 48 8.41 9.81 -8.36
C ILE A 48 7.09 10.57 -8.23
N GLN A 49 7.06 11.59 -7.37
CA GLN A 49 5.86 12.39 -7.13
C GLN A 49 5.40 13.12 -8.41
N ARG A 50 6.32 13.70 -9.18
CA ARG A 50 6.01 14.34 -10.47
C ARG A 50 5.45 13.34 -11.48
N ALA A 51 6.02 12.15 -11.58
CA ALA A 51 5.55 11.11 -12.48
C ALA A 51 4.12 10.67 -12.12
N LEU A 52 3.86 10.41 -10.84
CA LEU A 52 2.53 10.04 -10.35
C LEU A 52 1.49 11.14 -10.61
N PHE A 53 1.82 12.41 -10.39
CA PHE A 53 0.91 13.51 -10.70
C PHE A 53 0.62 13.64 -12.20
N LYS A 54 1.64 13.53 -13.05
CA LYS A 54 1.44 13.54 -14.50
C LYS A 54 0.53 12.38 -14.92
N HIS A 55 0.80 11.18 -14.43
CA HIS A 55 0.00 10.01 -14.76
C HIS A 55 -1.44 10.13 -14.24
N GLN A 56 -1.66 10.68 -13.05
CA GLN A 56 -3.00 10.98 -12.52
C GLN A 56 -3.76 11.97 -13.44
N ALA A 57 -3.08 13.00 -13.94
CA ALA A 57 -3.69 14.01 -14.81
C ALA A 57 -4.10 13.43 -16.17
N GLU A 58 -3.31 12.50 -16.73
CA GLU A 58 -3.53 11.94 -18.06
C GLU A 58 -4.43 10.69 -18.04
N CYS A 59 -4.31 9.85 -17.00
CA CYS A 59 -4.98 8.55 -16.92
C CYS A 59 -6.07 8.47 -15.83
N GLY A 60 -6.23 9.51 -15.00
CA GLY A 60 -7.28 9.59 -13.99
C GLY A 60 -7.08 8.70 -12.75
N LYS A 61 -6.00 7.90 -12.70
CA LYS A 61 -5.67 7.03 -11.55
C LYS A 61 -4.16 6.92 -11.38
N ALA A 62 -3.66 7.09 -10.16
CA ALA A 62 -2.27 6.87 -9.77
C ALA A 62 -2.17 6.57 -8.27
N ALA A 63 -1.02 6.07 -7.84
CA ALA A 63 -0.75 5.95 -6.40
C ALA A 63 -0.54 7.34 -5.76
N VAL A 64 -1.00 7.50 -4.52
CA VAL A 64 -0.82 8.71 -3.74
C VAL A 64 0.49 8.63 -2.97
N PHE A 65 1.38 9.58 -3.22
CA PHE A 65 2.66 9.71 -2.51
C PHE A 65 2.50 10.54 -1.23
N LYS A 66 3.10 10.08 -0.14
CA LYS A 66 3.17 10.78 1.14
C LYS A 66 4.57 10.62 1.75
N MET A 67 5.21 11.72 2.12
CA MET A 67 6.45 11.66 2.92
C MET A 67 6.16 11.33 4.39
N GLU A 68 7.08 10.61 5.02
CA GLU A 68 7.01 10.35 6.46
C GLU A 68 7.40 11.63 7.25
N PRO A 69 6.55 12.09 8.19
CA PRO A 69 6.85 13.28 8.97
C PRO A 69 8.18 13.19 9.73
N GLY A 70 9.03 14.21 9.59
CA GLY A 70 10.33 14.27 10.26
C GLY A 70 11.41 13.35 9.67
N GLN A 71 11.12 12.66 8.56
CA GLN A 71 11.98 11.63 7.98
C GLN A 71 12.15 11.83 6.46
N ALA A 72 13.15 12.62 6.07
CA ALA A 72 13.35 13.00 4.66
C ALA A 72 13.72 11.82 3.73
N SER A 73 14.23 10.73 4.28
CA SER A 73 14.62 9.54 3.51
C SER A 73 13.50 8.52 3.37
N TYR A 74 12.31 8.76 3.93
CA TYR A 74 11.22 7.80 3.96
C TYR A 74 9.92 8.38 3.41
N GLY A 75 9.19 7.56 2.67
CA GLY A 75 7.88 7.89 2.14
C GLY A 75 7.04 6.65 1.89
N THR A 76 5.80 6.86 1.51
CA THR A 76 4.85 5.80 1.21
C THR A 76 4.08 6.12 -0.06
N LEU A 77 3.72 5.06 -0.80
CA LEU A 77 2.67 5.11 -1.82
C LEU A 77 1.49 4.30 -1.33
N ARG A 78 0.28 4.86 -1.49
CA ARG A 78 -0.97 4.12 -1.38
C ARG A 78 -1.63 4.05 -2.74
N TYR A 79 -1.97 2.85 -3.17
CA TYR A 79 -2.80 2.63 -4.35
C TYR A 79 -4.08 1.91 -3.94
N GLU A 80 -5.21 2.60 -4.09
CA GLU A 80 -6.53 2.04 -3.82
C GLU A 80 -6.99 1.22 -5.03
N LEU A 81 -7.36 -0.04 -4.80
CA LEU A 81 -7.82 -0.92 -5.89
C LEU A 81 -9.16 -0.43 -6.44
N GLU A 82 -9.99 0.10 -5.55
CA GLU A 82 -11.26 0.78 -5.84
C GLU A 82 -11.26 2.17 -5.17
N PRO A 83 -11.93 3.19 -5.74
CA PRO A 83 -11.97 4.52 -5.15
C PRO A 83 -12.54 4.50 -3.72
N GLY A 84 -11.79 5.04 -2.76
CA GLY A 84 -12.19 5.09 -1.35
C GLY A 84 -12.02 3.76 -0.60
N ALA A 85 -11.31 2.80 -1.18
CA ALA A 85 -11.04 1.51 -0.55
C ALA A 85 -10.22 1.64 0.74
N GLY A 86 -10.53 0.80 1.73
CA GLY A 86 -9.72 0.61 2.94
C GLY A 86 -8.38 -0.10 2.66
N TRP A 87 -7.61 -0.37 3.71
CA TRP A 87 -6.30 -1.02 3.60
C TRP A 87 -6.36 -2.49 3.19
N ASP A 88 -7.48 -3.15 3.43
CA ASP A 88 -7.77 -4.52 2.98
C ASP A 88 -7.89 -4.63 1.45
N ASN A 89 -8.25 -3.54 0.77
CA ASN A 89 -8.33 -3.44 -0.69
C ASN A 89 -7.42 -2.32 -1.25
N SER A 90 -6.24 -2.17 -0.63
CA SER A 90 -5.19 -1.25 -1.08
C SER A 90 -3.83 -1.96 -1.20
N ILE A 91 -2.92 -1.31 -1.92
CA ILE A 91 -1.50 -1.65 -1.96
C ILE A 91 -0.74 -0.54 -1.24
N LEU A 92 0.09 -0.93 -0.27
CA LEU A 92 1.04 -0.06 0.40
C LEU A 92 2.43 -0.30 -0.17
N ILE A 93 3.15 0.78 -0.48
CA ILE A 93 4.56 0.70 -0.86
C ILE A 93 5.35 1.60 0.07
N ASP A 94 6.23 1.01 0.87
CA ASP A 94 7.21 1.77 1.65
C ASP A 94 8.39 2.13 0.75
N LEU A 95 8.79 3.40 0.76
CA LEU A 95 9.86 3.96 -0.03
C LEU A 95 11.02 4.39 0.88
N THR A 96 12.24 4.00 0.53
CA THR A 96 13.47 4.43 1.22
C THR A 96 14.44 5.04 0.22
N LEU A 97 14.79 6.32 0.40
CA LEU A 97 15.79 7.00 -0.41
C LEU A 97 17.19 6.59 0.04
N MET A 98 17.94 5.99 -0.86
CA MET A 98 19.29 5.49 -0.62
C MET A 98 20.33 6.57 -0.93
N GLN A 99 21.48 6.52 -0.25
CA GLN A 99 22.54 7.54 -0.38
C GLN A 99 23.06 7.72 -1.82
N LYS A 100 22.94 6.68 -2.64
CA LYS A 100 23.37 6.66 -4.04
C LYS A 100 22.28 7.16 -5.02
N GLY A 101 21.17 7.69 -4.51
CA GLY A 101 20.17 8.42 -5.29
C GLY A 101 19.03 7.60 -5.89
N TRP A 102 18.99 6.28 -5.64
CA TRP A 102 17.82 5.46 -5.95
C TRP A 102 16.90 5.29 -4.75
N VAL A 103 15.69 4.80 -5.00
CA VAL A 103 14.68 4.50 -3.99
C VAL A 103 14.41 3.00 -3.97
N ASP A 104 14.53 2.39 -2.79
CA ASP A 104 14.07 1.01 -2.57
C ASP A 104 12.58 1.05 -2.19
N ALA A 105 11.79 0.20 -2.83
CA ALA A 105 10.34 0.17 -2.72
C ALA A 105 9.85 -1.23 -2.29
N LYS A 106 9.32 -1.33 -1.06
CA LYS A 106 8.77 -2.58 -0.50
C LYS A 106 7.26 -2.58 -0.60
N VAL A 107 6.71 -3.58 -1.27
CA VAL A 107 5.29 -3.66 -1.61
C VAL A 107 4.56 -4.63 -0.69
N TYR A 108 3.44 -4.18 -0.14
CA TYR A 108 2.56 -4.93 0.74
C TYR A 108 1.11 -4.86 0.25
N SER A 109 0.38 -5.96 0.38
CA SER A 109 -1.07 -5.98 0.19
C SER A 109 -1.71 -7.14 0.93
N TYR A 110 -2.90 -6.90 1.48
CA TYR A 110 -3.73 -7.96 2.03
C TYR A 110 -4.18 -8.95 0.94
N ARG A 111 -4.48 -8.44 -0.26
CA ARG A 111 -4.88 -9.26 -1.41
C ARG A 111 -3.70 -10.04 -1.98
N ALA A 112 -3.96 -11.27 -2.39
CA ALA A 112 -2.94 -12.16 -2.95
C ALA A 112 -2.63 -11.84 -4.43
N ASP A 113 -3.62 -11.40 -5.19
CA ASP A 113 -3.65 -11.36 -6.65
C ASP A 113 -3.44 -9.95 -7.22
N VAL A 114 -2.46 -9.22 -6.71
CA VAL A 114 -2.22 -7.79 -7.04
C VAL A 114 -1.09 -7.54 -8.05
N LYS A 115 -0.65 -8.58 -8.77
CA LYS A 115 0.56 -8.49 -9.63
C LYS A 115 0.38 -7.48 -10.78
N LYS A 116 -0.83 -7.37 -11.32
CA LYS A 116 -1.14 -6.46 -12.43
C LYS A 116 -1.08 -5.01 -11.96
N GLU A 117 -1.65 -4.74 -10.79
CA GLU A 117 -1.73 -3.43 -10.18
C GLU A 117 -0.35 -2.97 -9.70
N ILE A 118 0.48 -3.89 -9.20
CA ILE A 118 1.90 -3.61 -8.94
C ILE A 118 2.60 -3.15 -10.23
N LYS A 119 2.40 -3.87 -11.35
CA LYS A 119 2.95 -3.47 -12.66
C LYS A 119 2.42 -2.11 -13.10
N GLU A 120 1.14 -1.83 -12.92
CA GLU A 120 0.53 -0.51 -13.19
C GLU A 120 1.22 0.60 -12.40
N ILE A 121 1.39 0.44 -11.09
CA ILE A 121 2.00 1.45 -10.22
C ILE A 121 3.43 1.77 -10.68
N PHE A 122 4.29 0.77 -10.84
CA PHE A 122 5.67 1.02 -11.29
C PHE A 122 5.74 1.54 -12.74
N THR A 123 4.76 1.17 -13.58
CA THR A 123 4.65 1.72 -14.93
C THR A 123 4.27 3.20 -14.92
N SER A 124 3.36 3.61 -14.03
CA SER A 124 2.98 5.02 -13.86
C SER A 124 4.15 5.91 -13.46
N ILE A 125 5.14 5.34 -12.75
CA ILE A 125 6.36 6.04 -12.32
C ILE A 125 7.37 6.13 -13.47
N ARG A 126 7.65 5.01 -14.17
CA ARG A 126 8.68 4.98 -15.23
C ARG A 126 8.23 5.58 -16.56
N ALA A 127 6.93 5.50 -16.86
CA ALA A 127 6.32 5.92 -18.13
C ALA A 127 5.02 6.70 -17.86
N PRO A 128 5.11 7.87 -17.18
CA PRO A 128 3.94 8.65 -16.84
C PRO A 128 3.22 9.13 -18.11
N GLY A 129 1.91 8.88 -18.16
CA GLY A 129 1.05 9.12 -19.31
C GLY A 129 0.64 7.90 -20.13
N VAL A 130 1.31 6.77 -19.93
CA VAL A 130 0.91 5.51 -20.59
C VAL A 130 -0.14 4.81 -19.74
N CYS A 131 -1.42 4.93 -20.12
CA CYS A 131 -2.54 4.42 -19.31
C CYS A 131 -2.74 2.91 -19.40
N ASN A 132 -2.23 2.26 -20.45
CA ASN A 132 -2.20 0.81 -20.57
C ASN A 132 -0.77 0.30 -20.34
N PRO A 133 -0.49 -0.44 -19.25
CA PRO A 133 0.87 -0.86 -18.90
C PRO A 133 1.56 -1.75 -19.93
N ASP A 134 0.80 -2.39 -20.82
CA ASP A 134 1.33 -3.25 -21.87
C ASP A 134 1.90 -2.46 -23.06
N ASP A 135 1.48 -1.20 -23.22
CA ASP A 135 1.98 -0.29 -24.26
C ASP A 135 3.26 0.45 -23.82
N ALA A 136 3.60 0.36 -22.53
CA ALA A 136 4.77 1.04 -21.99
C ALA A 136 6.07 0.36 -22.45
N PRO A 137 7.15 1.13 -22.70
CA PRO A 137 8.45 0.57 -23.06
C PRO A 137 8.88 -0.53 -22.09
N LYS A 138 9.53 -1.60 -22.54
CA LYS A 138 9.96 -2.66 -21.61
C LYS A 138 10.89 -2.10 -20.53
N GLU A 139 10.68 -2.54 -19.29
CA GLU A 139 11.55 -2.20 -18.16
C GLU A 139 12.96 -2.75 -18.44
N VAL A 140 13.93 -1.87 -18.65
CA VAL A 140 15.34 -2.25 -18.74
C VAL A 140 15.83 -2.34 -17.30
N LEU A 141 15.73 -3.53 -16.71
CA LEU A 141 16.34 -3.80 -15.41
C LEU A 141 17.87 -3.84 -15.61
N PRO A 142 18.67 -3.08 -14.85
CA PRO A 142 20.11 -3.27 -14.83
C PRO A 142 20.42 -4.71 -14.40
N GLU A 143 21.21 -5.45 -15.20
CA GLU A 143 21.52 -6.86 -14.95
C GLU A 143 22.23 -7.10 -13.59
N ASP A 144 22.87 -6.08 -13.02
CA ASP A 144 23.70 -6.17 -11.81
C ASP A 144 22.97 -6.00 -10.46
N ASP A 145 21.65 -5.76 -10.47
CA ASP A 145 20.88 -5.41 -9.24
C ASP A 145 20.05 -6.54 -8.64
N PHE A 146 20.13 -7.75 -9.19
CA PHE A 146 19.59 -8.94 -8.54
C PHE A 146 20.48 -9.32 -7.35
N VAL A 147 20.17 -8.77 -6.16
CA VAL A 147 20.59 -9.43 -4.92
C VAL A 147 19.68 -10.65 -4.76
N PRO A 148 20.17 -11.89 -4.92
CA PRO A 148 19.36 -13.05 -4.61
C PRO A 148 18.99 -12.95 -3.14
N VAL A 149 17.68 -12.94 -2.86
CA VAL A 149 17.17 -13.14 -1.50
C VAL A 149 17.62 -14.53 -1.09
N ALA A 150 18.67 -14.62 -0.28
CA ALA A 150 19.13 -15.87 0.27
C ALA A 150 17.98 -16.47 1.11
N PRO A 151 17.59 -17.73 0.88
CA PRO A 151 16.67 -18.40 1.79
C PRO A 151 17.38 -18.57 3.14
N LEU A 152 16.73 -18.11 4.21
CA LEU A 152 17.05 -18.48 5.59
C LEU A 152 16.57 -19.91 5.86
#